data_AF-A0A1F7V1M9-F1
#
_entry.id   AF-A0A1F7V1M9-F1
#
_cell.length_a   1.000
_cell.length_b   1.000
_cell.length_c   1.000
_cell.angle_alpha   90.00
_cell.angle_beta   90.00
_cell.angle_gamma   90.00
#
_symmetry.space_group_name_H-M   'P 1'
#
loop_
_entity.id
_entity.type
_entity.pdbx_description
1 polymer ?
#
loop_
_entity_poly.entity_id
_entity_poly.type
_entity_poly.pdbx_seq_one_letter_code
_entity_poly.pdbx_strand_id
1 'polypeptide(L)'
;MNPKKNLTISLLTAGAFVMLGAANIALANHSWGNYHWSRAANPFTLRVVDSMTSAWDAYLTEAKNDWSASSVLDLSAETGSIANNQRRQCKPVAGKIRACNYAYGSNGWLGLAQIWVSGNHITQGTAKVNDTYFNTSTYNTPAWRRLVMCQEIAHDFGLDHQDEDFSNPNLGSCMDYTSDPDGPPSNEHPNQHDYDQLETIYAHLDGSAQTNVPWWQGLFGQRPALAALPEATLDREIIGEWREDAQEWRDEAHAWGKEMRRDARNRTSLYVRELNKNEKVFTFVIWVDPPAEAH
;
A
#
# COMPACT_ATOMS: atom_id res chain seq x y z
N MET A 1 15.21 37.52 -79.84
CA MET A 1 14.09 38.46 -79.59
C MET A 1 13.35 38.00 -78.35
N ASN A 2 13.40 38.77 -77.27
CA ASN A 2 12.46 38.66 -76.15
C ASN A 2 11.06 39.05 -76.65
N PRO A 3 9.99 38.44 -76.10
CA PRO A 3 9.18 39.25 -75.20
C PRO A 3 8.75 38.55 -73.90
N LYS A 4 8.51 39.43 -72.94
CA LYS A 4 8.18 39.28 -71.52
C LYS A 4 6.74 38.74 -71.28
N LYS A 5 6.48 38.45 -69.99
CA LYS A 5 5.18 38.52 -69.24
C LYS A 5 4.40 37.18 -69.18
N ASN A 6 3.88 36.68 -68.05
CA ASN A 6 3.57 37.27 -66.74
C ASN A 6 3.74 36.26 -65.60
N LEU A 7 4.15 36.82 -64.46
CA LEU A 7 4.23 36.21 -63.15
C LEU A 7 2.83 36.24 -62.49
N THR A 8 2.28 35.07 -62.16
CA THR A 8 1.15 34.94 -61.22
C THR A 8 1.69 34.27 -59.96
N ILE A 9 1.93 35.07 -58.93
CA ILE A 9 2.16 34.58 -57.56
C ILE A 9 0.78 34.30 -56.97
N SER A 10 0.42 33.02 -56.91
CA SER A 10 -0.68 32.57 -56.05
C SER A 10 -0.17 32.48 -54.62
N LEU A 11 -0.57 33.42 -53.75
CA LEU A 11 -0.45 33.25 -52.31
C LEU A 11 -1.30 32.05 -51.89
N LEU A 12 -0.66 30.94 -51.54
CA LEU A 12 -1.26 29.87 -50.76
C LEU A 12 -1.00 30.16 -49.29
N THR A 13 -1.89 30.92 -48.65
CA THR A 13 -2.04 30.92 -47.20
C THR A 13 -2.76 29.62 -46.80
N ALA A 14 -2.00 28.56 -46.55
CA ALA A 14 -2.51 27.38 -45.84
C ALA A 14 -2.30 27.63 -44.34
N GLY A 15 -3.41 27.84 -43.63
CA GLY A 15 -3.42 28.17 -42.21
C GLY A 15 -2.79 27.07 -41.36
N ALA A 16 -2.01 27.46 -40.36
CA ALA A 16 -1.54 26.59 -39.31
C ALA A 16 -2.75 26.13 -38.48
N PHE A 17 -3.16 24.88 -38.66
CA PHE A 17 -4.06 24.19 -37.74
C PHE A 17 -3.26 23.93 -36.45
N VAL A 18 -3.44 24.79 -35.45
CA VAL A 18 -3.05 24.47 -34.07
C VAL A 18 -4.04 23.44 -33.57
N MET A 19 -3.71 22.16 -33.76
CA MET A 19 -4.35 21.08 -33.01
C MET A 19 -3.95 21.28 -31.54
N LEU A 20 -4.81 21.95 -30.76
CA LEU A 20 -4.78 21.78 -29.31
C LEU A 20 -5.16 20.33 -29.05
N GLY A 21 -4.15 19.47 -28.97
CA GLY A 21 -4.31 18.14 -28.41
C GLY A 21 -4.74 18.31 -26.96
N ALA A 22 -6.03 18.13 -26.68
CA ALA A 22 -6.43 17.76 -25.35
C ALA A 22 -5.67 16.47 -25.03
N ALA A 23 -4.70 16.54 -24.12
CA ALA A 23 -4.12 15.35 -23.55
C ALA A 23 -5.31 14.55 -23.00
N ASN A 24 -5.61 13.42 -23.62
CA ASN A 24 -6.40 12.40 -22.95
C ASN A 24 -5.53 11.98 -21.78
N ILE A 25 -5.76 12.59 -20.61
CA ILE A 25 -5.29 12.00 -19.36
C ILE A 25 -6.08 10.71 -19.29
N ALA A 26 -5.48 9.62 -19.79
CA ALA A 26 -5.90 8.32 -19.35
C ALA A 26 -5.68 8.36 -17.84
N LEU A 27 -6.76 8.52 -17.07
CA LEU A 27 -6.72 8.27 -15.64
C LEU A 27 -6.39 6.79 -15.55
N ALA A 28 -5.10 6.49 -15.35
CA ALA A 28 -4.73 5.17 -14.87
C ALA A 28 -5.50 4.99 -13.56
N ASN A 29 -6.23 3.91 -13.40
CA ASN A 29 -6.90 3.64 -12.13
C ASN A 29 -5.96 2.71 -11.37
N HIS A 30 -5.47 3.14 -10.23
CA HIS A 30 -4.73 2.29 -9.31
C HIS A 30 -5.44 2.19 -7.95
N SER A 31 -6.79 2.21 -7.95
CA SER A 31 -7.56 1.69 -6.83
C SER A 31 -7.59 0.17 -6.85
N TRP A 32 -7.36 -0.45 -5.69
CA TRP A 32 -7.56 -1.88 -5.54
C TRP A 32 -9.06 -2.23 -5.47
N GLY A 33 -9.66 -2.43 -6.63
CA GLY A 33 -11.07 -2.80 -6.77
C GLY A 33 -12.01 -1.75 -6.16
N ASN A 34 -12.86 -2.18 -5.22
CA ASN A 34 -13.72 -1.28 -4.44
C ASN A 34 -13.33 -1.27 -2.95
N TYR A 35 -12.14 -1.77 -2.61
CA TYR A 35 -11.73 -1.99 -1.23
C TYR A 35 -11.21 -0.70 -0.60
N HIS A 36 -11.80 -0.32 0.53
CA HIS A 36 -11.44 0.91 1.25
C HIS A 36 -11.76 0.79 2.73
N TRP A 37 -11.15 1.62 3.57
CA TRP A 37 -11.56 1.73 4.97
C TRP A 37 -12.90 2.44 5.09
N SER A 38 -13.81 1.89 5.91
CA SER A 38 -15.07 2.57 6.22
C SER A 38 -14.80 3.92 6.90
N ARG A 39 -15.45 5.00 6.44
CA ARG A 39 -15.28 6.33 7.02
C ARG A 39 -16.59 7.10 7.20
N ALA A 40 -16.68 7.86 8.29
CA ALA A 40 -17.85 8.71 8.58
C ALA A 40 -17.58 10.22 8.52
N ALA A 41 -16.33 10.59 8.27
CA ALA A 41 -15.90 11.99 8.20
C ALA A 41 -14.79 12.14 7.14
N ASN A 42 -14.52 13.39 6.78
CA ASN A 42 -13.44 13.78 5.88
C ASN A 42 -12.64 14.95 6.48
N PRO A 43 -11.29 14.84 6.58
CA PRO A 43 -10.52 13.61 6.42
C PRO A 43 -10.89 12.58 7.51
N PHE A 44 -10.52 11.32 7.29
CA PHE A 44 -10.56 10.30 8.34
C PHE A 44 -9.13 9.93 8.74
N THR A 45 -8.96 9.54 10.01
CA THR A 45 -7.64 9.18 10.54
C THR A 45 -7.52 7.66 10.66
N LEU A 46 -6.49 7.09 10.03
CA LEU A 46 -6.05 5.71 10.27
C LEU A 46 -4.89 5.70 11.26
N ARG A 47 -4.87 4.67 12.12
CA ARG A 47 -3.79 4.46 13.08
C ARG A 47 -2.81 3.43 12.55
N VAL A 48 -1.54 3.79 12.57
CA VAL A 48 -0.41 2.93 12.22
C VAL A 48 0.29 2.52 13.51
N VAL A 49 0.17 1.25 13.87
CA VAL A 49 0.90 0.62 14.97
C VAL A 49 2.34 0.43 14.54
N ASP A 50 3.23 1.25 15.11
CA ASP A 50 4.64 1.28 14.83
C ASP A 50 5.36 0.19 15.64
N SER A 51 5.59 -0.96 15.00
CA SER A 51 6.45 -2.03 15.52
C SER A 51 7.79 -2.06 14.77
N MET A 52 8.26 -0.92 14.27
CA MET A 52 9.54 -0.81 13.59
C MET A 52 10.69 -0.66 14.59
N THR A 53 11.92 -1.00 14.18
CA THR A 53 13.13 -0.61 14.91
C THR A 53 13.54 0.81 14.50
N SER A 54 14.39 1.44 15.31
CA SER A 54 14.87 2.81 15.08
C SER A 54 15.57 3.04 13.73
N ALA A 55 15.97 1.97 13.03
CA ALA A 55 16.50 2.06 11.67
C ALA A 55 15.44 2.47 10.63
N TRP A 56 14.15 2.34 10.98
CA TRP A 56 13.02 2.55 10.10
C TRP A 56 12.11 3.72 10.51
N ASP A 57 12.22 4.23 11.75
CA ASP A 57 11.36 5.28 12.30
C ASP A 57 11.27 6.53 11.41
N ALA A 58 12.40 6.97 10.85
CA ALA A 58 12.45 8.15 9.98
C ALA A 58 11.63 7.92 8.70
N TYR A 59 11.76 6.75 8.07
CA TYR A 59 11.08 6.40 6.83
C TYR A 59 9.58 6.16 7.04
N LEU A 60 9.19 5.53 8.16
CA LEU A 60 7.77 5.39 8.51
C LEU A 60 7.15 6.75 8.83
N THR A 61 7.87 7.64 9.51
CA THR A 61 7.41 9.00 9.79
C THR A 61 7.22 9.80 8.51
N GLU A 62 8.17 9.71 7.58
CA GLU A 62 8.12 10.36 6.28
C GLU A 62 6.94 9.84 5.44
N ALA A 63 6.80 8.52 5.28
CA ALA A 63 5.67 7.93 4.56
C ALA A 63 4.31 8.34 5.14
N LYS A 64 4.18 8.41 6.48
CA LYS A 64 2.94 8.91 7.11
C LYS A 64 2.67 10.37 6.74
N ASN A 65 3.68 11.22 6.82
CA ASN A 65 3.52 12.65 6.50
C ASN A 65 3.18 12.86 5.03
N ASP A 66 3.82 12.12 4.12
CA ASP A 66 3.54 12.15 2.69
C ASP A 66 2.07 11.81 2.43
N TRP A 67 1.61 10.66 2.93
CA TRP A 67 0.22 10.25 2.72
C TRP A 67 -0.81 11.14 3.45
N SER A 68 -0.47 11.72 4.60
CA SER A 68 -1.28 12.72 5.29
C SER A 68 -1.37 14.08 4.56
N ALA A 69 -0.62 14.29 3.48
CA ALA A 69 -0.83 15.45 2.61
C ALA A 69 -2.15 15.37 1.82
N SER A 70 -2.76 14.17 1.76
CA SER A 70 -4.08 13.96 1.18
C SER A 70 -5.16 14.81 1.85
N SER A 71 -6.13 15.28 1.06
CA SER A 71 -7.31 15.98 1.56
C SER A 71 -8.32 15.05 2.26
N VAL A 72 -8.17 13.72 2.11
CA VAL A 72 -9.14 12.73 2.54
C VAL A 72 -8.67 11.78 3.63
N LEU A 73 -7.36 11.61 3.81
CA LEU A 73 -6.75 10.63 4.71
C LEU A 73 -5.69 11.31 5.58
N ASP A 74 -5.69 10.98 6.87
CA ASP A 74 -4.61 11.30 7.80
C ASP A 74 -4.09 10.01 8.46
N LEU A 75 -2.77 9.89 8.63
CA LEU A 75 -2.12 8.78 9.30
C LEU A 75 -1.53 9.22 10.64
N SER A 76 -2.00 8.58 11.71
CA SER A 76 -1.50 8.81 13.07
C SER A 76 -0.70 7.62 13.58
N ALA A 77 0.29 7.89 14.45
CA ALA A 77 1.12 6.85 15.03
C ALA A 77 0.50 6.28 16.32
N GLU A 78 0.64 4.98 16.51
CA GLU A 78 0.43 4.30 17.79
C GLU A 78 1.67 3.45 18.10
N THR A 79 2.25 3.56 19.30
CA THR A 79 3.44 2.78 19.65
C THR A 79 3.12 1.29 19.70
N GLY A 80 3.85 0.49 18.92
CA GLY A 80 3.82 -0.96 18.95
C GLY A 80 5.01 -1.58 19.67
N SER A 81 4.95 -2.88 19.91
CA SER A 81 6.07 -3.62 20.50
C SER A 81 7.16 -3.90 19.47
N ILE A 82 8.40 -3.56 19.81
CA ILE A 82 9.60 -3.84 19.00
C ILE A 82 10.24 -5.21 19.30
N ALA A 83 9.60 -6.04 20.14
CA ALA A 83 10.11 -7.36 20.47
C ALA A 83 10.21 -8.25 19.23
N ASN A 84 11.27 -9.07 19.13
CA ASN A 84 11.56 -9.85 17.93
C ASN A 84 10.40 -10.76 17.49
N ASN A 85 9.72 -11.41 18.43
CA ASN A 85 8.56 -12.25 18.12
C ASN A 85 7.36 -11.44 17.59
N GLN A 86 7.17 -10.22 18.11
CA GLN A 86 6.10 -9.32 17.70
C GLN A 86 6.33 -8.78 16.29
N ARG A 87 7.55 -8.34 15.99
CA ARG A 87 7.94 -7.89 14.65
C ARG A 87 7.91 -9.01 13.63
N ARG A 88 8.49 -10.18 13.95
CA ARG A 88 8.48 -11.36 13.08
C ARG A 88 7.07 -11.81 12.70
N GLN A 89 6.13 -11.81 13.65
CA GLN A 89 4.77 -12.25 13.36
C GLN A 89 3.96 -11.15 12.68
N CYS A 90 4.28 -9.88 12.98
CA CYS A 90 3.54 -8.68 12.59
C CYS A 90 2.02 -8.90 12.55
N LYS A 91 1.45 -9.40 13.66
CA LYS A 91 0.03 -9.79 13.69
C LYS A 91 -0.84 -8.56 13.39
N PRO A 92 -1.85 -8.70 12.49
CA PRO A 92 -2.75 -7.61 12.16
C PRO A 92 -3.54 -7.17 13.41
N VAL A 93 -3.90 -5.89 13.44
CA VAL A 93 -4.69 -5.30 14.53
C VAL A 93 -5.97 -4.73 13.93
N ALA A 94 -7.12 -5.26 14.37
CA ALA A 94 -8.42 -4.81 13.89
C ALA A 94 -8.57 -3.28 14.00
N GLY A 95 -9.03 -2.64 12.93
CA GLY A 95 -9.20 -1.20 12.85
C GLY A 95 -7.92 -0.41 12.60
N LYS A 96 -6.78 -1.07 12.37
CA LYS A 96 -5.47 -0.42 12.27
C LYS A 96 -4.60 -1.03 11.18
N ILE A 97 -3.57 -0.27 10.82
CA ILE A 97 -2.41 -0.73 10.08
C ILE A 97 -1.34 -1.10 11.11
N ARG A 98 -0.57 -2.17 10.89
CA ARG A 98 0.63 -2.46 11.67
C ARG A 98 1.85 -2.52 10.77
N ALA A 99 2.84 -1.69 11.07
CA ALA A 99 4.10 -1.62 10.35
C ALA A 99 5.17 -2.40 11.14
N CYS A 100 5.86 -3.36 10.51
CA CYS A 100 6.98 -4.09 11.13
C CYS A 100 8.17 -4.31 10.18
N ASN A 101 9.38 -4.21 10.72
CA ASN A 101 10.58 -4.73 10.06
C ASN A 101 11.09 -5.95 10.81
N TYR A 102 11.57 -6.95 10.08
CA TYR A 102 12.29 -8.08 10.65
C TYR A 102 13.17 -8.74 9.59
N ALA A 103 14.14 -9.55 10.01
CA ALA A 103 14.86 -10.43 9.11
C ALA A 103 13.92 -11.59 8.74
N TYR A 104 13.14 -11.43 7.68
CA TYR A 104 12.16 -12.42 7.21
C TYR A 104 12.79 -13.50 6.31
N GLY A 105 14.11 -13.48 6.14
CA GLY A 105 14.86 -14.45 5.37
C GLY A 105 14.97 -14.09 3.88
N SER A 106 15.74 -14.91 3.15
CA SER A 106 15.99 -14.74 1.72
C SER A 106 14.84 -15.33 0.88
N ASN A 107 13.66 -14.74 1.00
CA ASN A 107 12.38 -15.21 0.45
C ASN A 107 11.97 -14.52 -0.87
N GLY A 108 12.80 -13.61 -1.37
CA GLY A 108 12.64 -12.92 -2.64
C GLY A 108 11.94 -11.56 -2.57
N TRP A 109 11.39 -11.14 -1.43
CA TRP A 109 10.64 -9.88 -1.33
C TRP A 109 11.30 -8.85 -0.41
N LEU A 110 11.20 -7.58 -0.82
CA LEU A 110 11.65 -6.39 -0.09
C LEU A 110 10.56 -5.87 0.85
N GLY A 111 9.35 -5.77 0.32
CA GLY A 111 8.15 -5.33 1.03
C GLY A 111 6.99 -6.30 0.83
N LEU A 112 6.09 -6.32 1.81
CA LEU A 112 4.87 -7.12 1.79
C LEU A 112 3.77 -6.41 2.55
N ALA A 113 2.70 -6.03 1.86
CA ALA A 113 1.48 -5.50 2.44
C ALA A 113 0.36 -6.53 2.42
N GLN A 114 -0.44 -6.57 3.48
CA GLN A 114 -1.63 -7.41 3.55
C GLN A 114 -2.82 -6.62 4.07
N ILE A 115 -3.91 -6.66 3.33
CA ILE A 115 -5.20 -6.15 3.77
C ILE A 115 -6.17 -7.29 4.02
N TRP A 116 -6.88 -7.22 5.13
CA TRP A 116 -8.04 -8.04 5.39
C TRP A 116 -9.28 -7.25 5.02
N VAL A 117 -10.17 -7.89 4.28
CA VAL A 117 -11.42 -7.28 3.83
C VAL A 117 -12.61 -8.08 4.30
N SER A 118 -13.70 -7.38 4.62
CA SER A 118 -15.03 -7.96 4.83
C SER A 118 -16.03 -7.22 3.95
N GLY A 119 -16.62 -7.91 2.97
CA GLY A 119 -17.36 -7.24 1.91
C GLY A 119 -16.43 -6.36 1.07
N ASN A 120 -16.67 -5.05 1.03
CA ASN A 120 -15.80 -4.06 0.36
C ASN A 120 -14.95 -3.25 1.34
N HIS A 121 -15.01 -3.53 2.64
CA HIS A 121 -14.30 -2.73 3.63
C HIS A 121 -13.02 -3.39 4.10
N ILE A 122 -11.93 -2.64 4.11
CA ILE A 122 -10.68 -3.00 4.78
C ILE A 122 -10.92 -2.93 6.28
N THR A 123 -10.54 -3.99 7.00
CA THR A 123 -10.75 -4.13 8.44
C THR A 123 -9.45 -4.06 9.23
N GLN A 124 -8.31 -4.33 8.59
CA GLN A 124 -6.96 -4.31 9.15
C GLN A 124 -5.92 -4.42 8.02
N GLY A 125 -4.76 -3.83 8.25
CA GLY A 125 -3.62 -3.82 7.33
C GLY A 125 -2.31 -4.19 8.02
N THR A 126 -1.34 -4.71 7.27
CA THR A 126 0.02 -4.90 7.74
C THR A 126 1.02 -4.55 6.64
N ALA A 127 2.00 -3.72 6.96
CA ALA A 127 3.14 -3.41 6.10
C ALA A 127 4.41 -4.01 6.69
N LYS A 128 5.03 -4.94 5.97
CA LYS A 128 6.28 -5.61 6.38
C LYS A 128 7.43 -5.20 5.47
N VAL A 129 8.60 -4.91 6.05
CA VAL A 129 9.85 -4.66 5.31
C VAL A 129 10.95 -5.65 5.73
N ASN A 130 11.67 -6.20 4.75
CA ASN A 130 12.58 -7.33 4.96
C ASN A 130 14.02 -6.91 5.23
N ASP A 131 14.40 -6.88 6.51
CA ASP A 131 15.77 -6.57 6.93
C ASP A 131 16.81 -7.56 6.41
N THR A 132 16.44 -8.77 5.97
CA THR A 132 17.40 -9.67 5.32
C THR A 132 17.97 -9.02 4.05
N TYR A 133 17.15 -8.31 3.28
CA TYR A 133 17.59 -7.57 2.10
C TYR A 133 18.05 -6.16 2.42
N PHE A 134 17.36 -5.46 3.33
CA PHE A 134 17.70 -4.09 3.72
C PHE A 134 18.97 -3.97 4.58
N ASN A 135 19.63 -5.09 4.91
CA ASN A 135 20.99 -5.13 5.45
C ASN A 135 22.08 -5.41 4.40
N THR A 136 21.72 -5.51 3.12
CA THR A 136 22.67 -5.62 2.00
C THR A 136 23.01 -4.25 1.42
N SER A 137 24.16 -4.09 0.77
CA SER A 137 24.55 -2.81 0.15
C SER A 137 23.60 -2.37 -0.97
N THR A 138 22.94 -3.32 -1.65
CA THR A 138 22.03 -3.04 -2.76
C THR A 138 20.79 -2.28 -2.31
N TYR A 139 20.16 -2.70 -1.21
CA TYR A 139 18.89 -2.13 -0.75
C TYR A 139 19.01 -1.24 0.47
N ASN A 140 20.13 -1.27 1.19
CA ASN A 140 20.33 -0.41 2.36
C ASN A 140 20.68 1.03 1.98
N THR A 141 19.80 1.66 1.18
CA THR A 141 19.90 3.06 0.78
C THR A 141 18.65 3.81 1.26
N PRO A 142 18.74 5.14 1.50
CA PRO A 142 17.56 5.92 1.83
C PRO A 142 16.45 5.84 0.79
N ALA A 143 16.81 5.79 -0.50
CA ALA A 143 15.85 5.77 -1.60
C ALA A 143 15.01 4.47 -1.62
N TRP A 144 15.65 3.31 -1.48
CA TRP A 144 14.94 2.03 -1.37
C TRP A 144 14.07 1.95 -0.12
N ARG A 145 14.54 2.49 1.02
CA ARG A 145 13.78 2.48 2.28
C ARG A 145 12.55 3.38 2.23
N ARG A 146 12.65 4.55 1.58
CA ARG A 146 11.50 5.45 1.34
C ARG A 146 10.48 4.82 0.41
N LEU A 147 10.92 4.36 -0.78
CA LEU A 147 10.07 3.71 -1.77
C LEU A 147 9.22 2.60 -1.15
N VAL A 148 9.87 1.60 -0.54
CA VAL A 148 9.16 0.43 -0.02
C VAL A 148 8.26 0.78 1.16
N MET A 149 8.68 1.67 2.07
CA MET A 149 7.80 2.08 3.17
C MET A 149 6.56 2.83 2.66
N CYS A 150 6.75 3.74 1.72
CA CYS A 150 5.68 4.53 1.11
C CYS A 150 4.65 3.61 0.42
N GLN A 151 5.14 2.68 -0.39
CA GLN A 151 4.32 1.76 -1.18
C GLN A 151 3.52 0.77 -0.31
N GLU A 152 4.17 0.11 0.64
CA GLU A 152 3.49 -0.92 1.44
C GLU A 152 2.42 -0.34 2.36
N ILE A 153 2.66 0.86 2.91
CA ILE A 153 1.65 1.60 3.69
C ILE A 153 0.46 2.00 2.80
N ALA A 154 0.69 2.28 1.52
CA ALA A 154 -0.34 2.69 0.58
C ALA A 154 -1.32 1.59 0.20
N HIS A 155 -0.80 0.37 0.01
CA HIS A 155 -1.62 -0.81 -0.18
C HIS A 155 -2.60 -1.02 0.97
N ASP A 156 -2.18 -0.74 2.19
CA ASP A 156 -2.98 -0.92 3.38
C ASP A 156 -4.22 -0.01 3.46
N PHE A 157 -4.33 1.01 2.61
CA PHE A 157 -5.54 1.84 2.47
C PHE A 157 -6.14 1.87 1.06
N GLY A 158 -5.84 0.84 0.26
CA GLY A 158 -6.60 0.53 -0.96
C GLY A 158 -5.98 1.03 -2.26
N LEU A 159 -4.74 1.53 -2.24
CA LEU A 159 -4.00 1.80 -3.47
C LEU A 159 -3.37 0.52 -4.03
N ASP A 160 -3.37 0.45 -5.34
CA ASP A 160 -2.70 -0.53 -6.17
C ASP A 160 -1.48 0.13 -6.85
N HIS A 161 -0.68 -0.64 -7.59
CA HIS A 161 0.44 -0.08 -8.34
C HIS A 161 -0.03 0.78 -9.52
N GLN A 162 0.66 1.89 -9.78
CA GLN A 162 0.54 2.66 -11.02
C GLN A 162 1.19 1.93 -12.20
N ASP A 163 2.32 1.25 -11.94
CA ASP A 163 2.98 0.35 -12.89
C ASP A 163 3.78 -0.75 -12.18
N GLU A 164 3.93 -1.90 -12.85
CA GLU A 164 4.62 -3.09 -12.34
C GLU A 164 5.82 -3.49 -13.24
N ASP A 165 6.39 -2.57 -14.00
CA ASP A 165 7.56 -2.80 -14.85
C ASP A 165 8.82 -2.11 -14.32
N PHE A 166 9.64 -2.88 -13.60
CA PHE A 166 10.96 -2.45 -13.08
C PHE A 166 11.93 -1.85 -14.12
N SER A 167 11.69 -2.05 -15.41
CA SER A 167 12.62 -1.67 -16.48
C SER A 167 12.23 -0.42 -17.26
N ASN A 168 11.05 0.15 -17.00
CA ASN A 168 10.60 1.36 -17.67
C ASN A 168 11.10 2.62 -16.91
N PRO A 169 10.98 3.83 -17.51
CA PRO A 169 11.27 5.06 -16.80
C PRO A 169 10.25 5.31 -15.69
N ASN A 170 10.74 5.73 -14.53
CA ASN A 170 9.93 6.08 -13.37
C ASN A 170 8.77 7.03 -13.71
N LEU A 171 7.62 6.80 -13.09
CA LEU A 171 6.44 7.66 -13.11
C LEU A 171 6.51 8.78 -12.07
N GLY A 172 7.48 8.72 -11.15
CA GLY A 172 7.67 9.68 -10.08
C GLY A 172 6.74 9.43 -8.89
N SER A 173 6.33 8.18 -8.68
CA SER A 173 5.43 7.74 -7.61
C SER A 173 6.01 6.54 -6.89
N CYS A 174 5.83 6.46 -5.57
CA CYS A 174 6.17 5.26 -4.82
C CYS A 174 5.23 4.07 -5.11
N MET A 175 4.16 4.26 -5.87
CA MET A 175 3.31 3.18 -6.35
C MET A 175 3.77 2.60 -7.69
N ASP A 176 4.99 2.93 -8.14
CA ASP A 176 5.60 2.49 -9.39
C ASP A 176 6.82 1.59 -9.13
N TYR A 177 6.84 0.42 -9.76
CA TYR A 177 8.00 -0.48 -9.70
C TYR A 177 9.21 0.12 -10.41
N THR A 178 10.37 0.05 -9.76
CA THR A 178 11.59 0.62 -10.32
C THR A 178 12.83 -0.13 -9.85
N SER A 179 13.87 -0.12 -10.68
CA SER A 179 15.23 -0.50 -10.30
C SER A 179 16.09 0.68 -9.82
N ASP A 180 15.56 1.90 -9.90
CA ASP A 180 16.26 3.17 -9.68
C ASP A 180 15.37 4.16 -8.88
N PRO A 181 15.20 3.95 -7.56
CA PRO A 181 14.21 4.71 -6.78
C PRO A 181 14.42 6.22 -6.74
N ASP A 182 15.68 6.69 -6.77
CA ASP A 182 16.01 8.12 -6.83
C ASP A 182 15.81 8.75 -8.22
N GLY A 183 15.64 7.91 -9.25
CA GLY A 183 15.19 8.30 -10.58
C GLY A 183 16.25 8.94 -11.46
N PRO A 184 15.85 9.73 -12.49
CA PRO A 184 14.67 10.62 -12.50
C PRO A 184 13.46 10.16 -13.36
N PRO A 185 12.21 10.52 -12.99
CA PRO A 185 11.79 11.16 -11.73
C PRO A 185 11.93 10.22 -10.51
N SER A 186 12.03 10.76 -9.30
CA SER A 186 12.15 9.95 -8.07
C SER A 186 10.82 9.27 -7.73
N ASN A 187 10.87 7.97 -7.43
CA ASN A 187 9.75 7.16 -6.95
C ASN A 187 9.73 7.05 -5.42
N GLU A 188 10.46 7.89 -4.69
CA GLU A 188 10.55 7.77 -3.23
C GLU A 188 9.27 8.20 -2.49
N HIS A 189 8.34 8.89 -3.18
CA HIS A 189 7.19 9.57 -2.59
C HIS A 189 5.94 9.45 -3.46
N PRO A 190 4.72 9.73 -2.94
CA PRO A 190 3.51 9.81 -3.74
C PRO A 190 3.55 10.98 -4.72
N ASN A 191 2.91 10.83 -5.88
CA ASN A 191 2.67 11.91 -6.84
C ASN A 191 1.22 12.43 -6.74
N GLN A 192 0.90 13.45 -7.54
CA GLN A 192 -0.46 14.02 -7.59
C GLN A 192 -1.52 12.98 -7.93
N HIS A 193 -1.19 12.03 -8.82
CA HIS A 193 -2.13 11.02 -9.26
C HIS A 193 -2.53 10.07 -8.12
N ASP A 194 -1.60 9.75 -7.21
CA ASP A 194 -1.90 8.96 -6.01
C ASP A 194 -2.93 9.65 -5.10
N TYR A 195 -2.81 10.97 -4.91
CA TYR A 195 -3.77 11.74 -4.12
C TYR A 195 -5.14 11.81 -4.81
N ASP A 196 -5.18 12.03 -6.12
CA ASP A 196 -6.42 12.02 -6.90
C ASP A 196 -7.14 10.65 -6.82
N GLN A 197 -6.34 9.57 -6.78
CA GLN A 197 -6.85 8.22 -6.60
C GLN A 197 -7.45 8.01 -5.22
N LEU A 198 -6.84 8.54 -4.16
CA LEU A 198 -7.40 8.53 -2.80
C LEU A 198 -8.72 9.29 -2.72
N GLU A 199 -8.80 10.48 -3.33
CA GLU A 199 -10.06 11.24 -3.40
C GLU A 199 -11.18 10.43 -4.07
N THR A 200 -10.84 9.65 -5.09
CA THR A 200 -11.77 8.76 -5.79
C THR A 200 -12.20 7.57 -4.91
N ILE A 201 -11.24 6.87 -4.29
CA ILE A 201 -11.49 5.70 -3.42
C ILE A 201 -12.43 6.10 -2.27
N TYR A 202 -12.14 7.23 -1.66
CA TYR A 202 -12.84 7.72 -0.49
C TYR A 202 -13.95 8.72 -0.84
N ALA A 203 -14.40 8.85 -2.09
CA ALA A 203 -15.36 9.89 -2.48
C ALA A 203 -16.69 9.89 -1.69
N HIS A 204 -17.05 8.76 -1.06
CA HIS A 204 -18.26 8.61 -0.27
C HIS A 204 -17.97 8.47 1.24
N LEU A 205 -19.01 8.71 2.03
CA LEU A 205 -19.04 8.33 3.43
C LEU A 205 -19.81 7.02 3.57
N ASP A 206 -19.34 6.16 4.45
CA ASP A 206 -20.05 5.01 4.95
C ASP A 206 -20.86 5.48 6.16
N GLY A 207 -22.19 5.35 6.11
CA GLY A 207 -23.07 5.81 7.19
C GLY A 207 -22.57 5.35 8.56
N SER A 208 -22.72 6.20 9.60
CA SER A 208 -22.16 6.10 10.95
C SER A 208 -21.13 4.99 11.11
N ALA A 209 -19.84 5.35 10.99
CA ALA A 209 -18.69 4.49 11.18
C ALA A 209 -19.06 3.46 12.22
N GLN A 210 -19.17 2.22 11.77
CA GLN A 210 -19.40 1.11 12.66
C GLN A 210 -18.15 1.10 13.52
N THR A 211 -18.20 1.80 14.65
CA THR A 211 -17.34 1.53 15.77
C THR A 211 -17.59 0.05 15.97
N ASN A 212 -16.66 -0.77 15.49
CA ASN A 212 -16.60 -2.16 15.87
C ASN A 212 -16.21 -2.11 17.34
N VAL A 213 -17.20 -1.74 18.17
CA VAL A 213 -17.31 -2.21 19.52
C VAL A 213 -17.24 -3.72 19.36
N PRO A 214 -16.14 -4.36 19.80
CA PRO A 214 -16.03 -5.79 19.61
C PRO A 214 -17.27 -6.44 20.22
N TRP A 215 -17.83 -7.45 19.53
CA TRP A 215 -19.19 -7.96 19.75
C TRP A 215 -19.52 -8.39 21.20
N TRP A 216 -18.52 -8.49 22.09
CA TRP A 216 -18.70 -8.66 23.52
C TRP A 216 -19.26 -7.41 24.25
N GLN A 217 -19.09 -6.20 23.72
CA GLN A 217 -19.69 -4.98 24.27
C GLN A 217 -21.19 -4.86 23.98
N GLY A 218 -21.73 -5.58 22.98
CA GLY A 218 -23.17 -5.61 22.69
C GLY A 218 -23.98 -6.53 23.60
N LEU A 219 -23.33 -7.48 24.30
CA LEU A 219 -23.97 -8.46 25.18
C LEU A 219 -24.08 -8.01 26.64
N PHE A 220 -23.39 -6.93 27.01
CA PHE A 220 -23.49 -6.33 28.34
C PHE A 220 -23.93 -4.88 28.20
N GLY A 221 -25.22 -4.63 28.46
CA GLY A 221 -25.79 -3.29 28.43
C GLY A 221 -24.97 -2.28 29.23
N GLN A 222 -24.96 -1.04 28.73
CA GLN A 222 -24.25 0.13 29.25
C GLN A 222 -24.06 0.10 30.78
N ARG A 223 -22.81 -0.11 31.21
CA ARG A 223 -22.36 0.23 32.57
C ARG A 223 -21.24 1.26 32.49
N PRO A 224 -21.19 2.21 33.45
CA PRO A 224 -20.29 3.36 33.36
C PRO A 224 -18.84 2.92 33.50
N ALA A 225 -17.94 3.75 32.95
CA ALA A 225 -16.50 3.56 32.86
C ALA A 225 -15.90 2.92 34.13
N LEU A 226 -15.40 1.69 33.98
CA LEU A 226 -14.53 1.06 34.96
C LEU A 226 -13.09 1.22 34.48
N ALA A 227 -12.25 1.65 35.41
CA ALA A 227 -10.83 1.92 35.25
C ALA A 227 -10.08 0.78 34.52
N ALA A 228 -9.08 1.18 33.74
CA ALA A 228 -8.17 0.29 33.01
C ALA A 228 -7.71 -0.87 33.91
N LEU A 229 -8.12 -2.09 33.54
CA LEU A 229 -7.53 -3.31 34.09
C LEU A 229 -6.28 -3.67 33.28
N PRO A 230 -5.26 -4.28 33.91
CA PRO A 230 -4.02 -4.64 33.22
C PRO A 230 -4.28 -5.64 32.11
N GLU A 231 -3.49 -5.58 31.04
CA GLU A 231 -3.53 -6.35 29.79
C GLU A 231 -3.23 -7.86 29.97
N ALA A 232 -3.74 -8.48 31.02
CA ALA A 232 -3.52 -9.88 31.35
C ALA A 232 -4.77 -10.44 32.03
N THR A 233 -5.80 -10.75 31.24
CA THR A 233 -6.87 -11.76 31.51
C THR A 233 -8.06 -11.61 30.55
N LEU A 234 -7.84 -11.81 29.25
CA LEU A 234 -8.93 -12.20 28.34
C LEU A 234 -8.49 -13.49 27.63
N ASP A 235 -8.57 -14.58 28.38
CA ASP A 235 -8.20 -15.91 27.93
C ASP A 235 -9.46 -16.74 27.61
N ARG A 236 -9.49 -17.26 26.38
CA ARG A 236 -9.85 -18.64 26.00
C ARG A 236 -11.28 -19.11 25.72
N GLU A 237 -12.35 -18.30 25.64
CA GLU A 237 -13.68 -18.94 25.40
C GLU A 237 -14.53 -18.53 24.19
N ILE A 238 -14.16 -17.55 23.36
CA ILE A 238 -15.02 -17.19 22.20
C ILE A 238 -14.24 -16.76 20.96
N ILE A 239 -13.34 -17.61 20.48
CA ILE A 239 -13.01 -17.73 19.05
C ILE A 239 -12.61 -19.20 18.88
N GLY A 240 -13.36 -19.97 18.08
CA GLY A 240 -13.12 -21.39 17.89
C GLY A 240 -11.65 -21.67 17.59
N GLU A 241 -11.08 -22.62 18.35
CA GLU A 241 -9.77 -23.28 18.17
C GLU A 241 -8.86 -22.67 17.09
N TRP A 242 -8.24 -21.54 17.38
CA TRP A 242 -6.99 -21.18 16.74
C TRP A 242 -5.89 -21.98 17.42
N ARG A 243 -5.63 -23.15 16.83
CA ARG A 243 -4.50 -24.03 17.13
C ARG A 243 -3.21 -23.23 17.34
N GLU A 244 -2.61 -23.37 18.53
CA GLU A 244 -1.36 -22.74 18.96
C GLU A 244 -0.12 -23.22 18.16
N ASP A 245 -0.31 -24.21 17.30
CA ASP A 245 0.54 -24.63 16.18
C ASP A 245 0.60 -23.59 15.03
N ALA A 246 0.47 -22.30 15.39
CA ALA A 246 0.55 -21.10 14.57
C ALA A 246 2.00 -20.78 14.13
N GLN A 247 2.70 -21.80 13.63
CA GLN A 247 4.13 -21.81 13.35
C GLN A 247 4.53 -21.00 12.10
N GLU A 248 3.60 -20.64 11.21
CA GLU A 248 3.90 -19.97 9.94
C GLU A 248 2.94 -18.80 9.69
N TRP A 249 3.23 -17.64 10.28
CA TRP A 249 2.58 -16.39 9.86
C TRP A 249 3.25 -15.82 8.60
N ARG A 250 3.21 -16.64 7.54
CA ARG A 250 3.02 -16.23 6.14
C ARG A 250 4.01 -15.22 5.57
N ASP A 251 5.30 -15.51 5.62
CA ASP A 251 6.30 -14.77 4.83
C ASP A 251 6.69 -15.49 3.53
N GLU A 252 6.01 -16.62 3.25
CA GLU A 252 6.25 -17.47 2.07
C GLU A 252 5.04 -17.51 1.14
N ALA A 253 5.32 -17.48 -0.17
CA ALA A 253 4.32 -17.38 -1.23
C ALA A 253 3.22 -18.44 -1.19
N HIS A 254 3.58 -19.68 -0.85
CA HIS A 254 2.63 -20.79 -0.81
C HIS A 254 1.51 -20.59 0.23
N ALA A 255 1.74 -19.76 1.26
CA ALA A 255 0.79 -19.48 2.33
C ALA A 255 -0.13 -18.27 2.04
N TRP A 256 0.07 -17.54 0.93
CA TRP A 256 -0.71 -16.33 0.57
C TRP A 256 -1.96 -16.62 -0.26
N GLY A 257 -2.12 -17.86 -0.73
CA GLY A 257 -3.32 -18.29 -1.44
C GLY A 257 -3.16 -18.27 -2.96
N LYS A 258 -4.24 -17.94 -3.67
CA LYS A 258 -4.30 -17.97 -5.14
C LYS A 258 -3.63 -16.73 -5.73
N GLU A 259 -2.85 -16.93 -6.78
CA GLU A 259 -2.29 -15.84 -7.59
C GLU A 259 -3.39 -15.05 -8.31
N MET A 260 -3.28 -13.72 -8.27
CA MET A 260 -4.24 -12.79 -8.88
C MET A 260 -3.61 -11.97 -10.01
N ARG A 261 -2.36 -11.52 -9.82
CA ARG A 261 -1.63 -10.71 -10.81
C ARG A 261 -0.14 -11.01 -10.79
N ARG A 262 0.51 -10.82 -11.94
CA ARG A 262 1.95 -10.94 -12.12
C ARG A 262 2.52 -9.62 -12.65
N ASP A 263 3.74 -9.31 -12.22
CA ASP A 263 4.53 -8.17 -12.67
C ASP A 263 5.07 -8.37 -14.11
N ALA A 264 5.73 -7.35 -14.66
CA ALA A 264 6.31 -7.42 -16.01
C ALA A 264 7.39 -8.51 -16.18
N ARG A 265 7.93 -9.02 -15.08
CA ARG A 265 8.90 -10.13 -15.05
C ARG A 265 8.25 -11.49 -14.74
N ASN A 266 6.93 -11.55 -14.83
CA ASN A 266 6.12 -12.75 -14.63
C ASN A 266 6.21 -13.33 -13.21
N ARG A 267 6.54 -12.51 -12.20
CA ARG A 267 6.44 -12.89 -10.77
C ARG A 267 5.10 -12.45 -10.22
N THR A 268 4.50 -13.27 -9.37
CA THR A 268 3.18 -12.95 -8.81
C THR A 268 3.29 -11.76 -7.85
N SER A 269 2.74 -10.60 -8.24
CA SER A 269 2.73 -9.34 -7.48
C SER A 269 1.55 -9.25 -6.51
N LEU A 270 0.51 -10.06 -6.73
CA LEU A 270 -0.71 -10.06 -5.91
C LEU A 270 -1.29 -11.45 -5.71
N TYR A 271 -1.63 -11.76 -4.45
CA TYR A 271 -2.30 -12.99 -4.04
C TYR A 271 -3.63 -12.69 -3.34
N VAL A 272 -4.53 -13.68 -3.35
CA VAL A 272 -5.75 -13.68 -2.54
C VAL A 272 -5.89 -14.98 -1.76
N ARG A 273 -6.21 -14.87 -0.47
CA ARG A 273 -6.70 -15.99 0.33
C ARG A 273 -8.09 -15.72 0.86
N GLU A 274 -9.01 -16.60 0.50
CA GLU A 274 -10.36 -16.64 1.10
C GLU A 274 -10.26 -17.20 2.53
N LEU A 275 -10.89 -16.53 3.50
CA LEU A 275 -10.94 -16.98 4.89
C LEU A 275 -12.28 -17.63 5.19
N ASN A 276 -13.35 -16.86 5.08
CA ASN A 276 -14.75 -17.27 5.27
C ASN A 276 -15.63 -16.56 4.21
N LYS A 277 -16.94 -16.73 4.27
CA LYS A 277 -17.88 -16.06 3.36
C LYS A 277 -17.73 -14.54 3.45
N ASN A 278 -17.28 -13.92 2.35
CA ASN A 278 -17.02 -12.48 2.17
C ASN A 278 -15.79 -11.93 2.89
N GLU A 279 -14.94 -12.78 3.49
CA GLU A 279 -13.70 -12.36 4.14
C GLU A 279 -12.49 -12.84 3.34
N LYS A 280 -11.60 -11.90 2.97
CA LYS A 280 -10.40 -12.18 2.19
C LYS A 280 -9.18 -11.52 2.77
N VAL A 281 -8.02 -12.07 2.44
CA VAL A 281 -6.72 -11.42 2.59
C VAL A 281 -6.14 -11.21 1.21
N PHE A 282 -5.78 -9.98 0.87
CA PHE A 282 -4.93 -9.70 -0.28
C PHE A 282 -3.49 -9.53 0.19
N THR A 283 -2.53 -9.97 -0.61
CA THR A 283 -1.11 -9.82 -0.30
C THR A 283 -0.41 -9.24 -1.51
N PHE A 284 0.06 -8.00 -1.36
CA PHE A 284 0.87 -7.27 -2.32
C PHE A 284 2.34 -7.54 -2.01
N VAL A 285 3.16 -7.69 -3.03
CA VAL A 285 4.56 -8.10 -2.86
C VAL A 285 5.45 -7.25 -3.74
N ILE A 286 6.43 -6.57 -3.13
CA ILE A 286 7.55 -5.97 -3.86
C ILE A 286 8.70 -6.98 -3.85
N TRP A 287 9.03 -7.52 -5.02
CA TRP A 287 10.12 -8.47 -5.18
C TRP A 287 11.49 -7.79 -5.31
N VAL A 288 12.55 -8.51 -4.93
CA VAL A 288 13.95 -8.09 -5.14
C VAL A 288 14.29 -8.02 -6.63
N ASP A 289 15.14 -7.08 -7.01
CA ASP A 289 15.66 -6.90 -8.37
C ASP A 289 17.21 -6.85 -8.38
N PRO A 290 17.92 -7.73 -9.12
CA PRO A 290 17.39 -8.86 -9.90
C PRO A 290 16.78 -9.95 -8.99
N PRO A 291 15.94 -10.85 -9.55
CA PRO A 291 15.42 -11.98 -8.80
C PRO A 291 16.56 -12.73 -8.11
N ALA A 292 16.34 -13.16 -6.85
CA ALA A 292 17.31 -14.01 -6.17
C ALA A 292 17.62 -15.23 -7.05
N GLU A 293 18.91 -15.46 -7.35
CA GLU A 293 19.30 -16.64 -8.11
C GLU A 293 18.75 -17.88 -7.40
N ALA A 294 18.00 -18.71 -8.12
CA ALA A 294 17.57 -20.01 -7.62
C ALA A 294 18.84 -20.87 -7.45
N HIS A 295 19.40 -20.86 -6.24
CA HIS A 295 20.49 -21.75 -5.85
C HIS A 295 19.96 -23.14 -5.50
#